data_AF-A0AAU1C4S5-F1
#
_entry.id   AF-A0AAU1C4S5-F1
#
_cell.length_a   1.000
_cell.length_b   1.000
_cell.length_c   1.000
_cell.angle_alpha   90.00
_cell.angle_beta   90.00
_cell.angle_gamma   90.00
#
_symmetry.space_group_name_H-M   'P 1'
#
loop_
_entity.id
_entity.type
_entity.pdbx_description
1 polymer ?
#
loop_
_entity_poly.entity_id
_entity_poly.type
_entity_poly.pdbx_seq_one_letter_code
_entity_poly.pdbx_strand_id
1 'polypeptide(L)'
;MSDQMPNTATRIDMCRDIEIAMALAVACPTGAVATAVRGRLRGYIIGLVEPAEIYVHALKAETRDRDIAEGTLRHAQKLLRESGGDPAARLRLLAKGVDHLMRYAAEARRP
;
A
#
# COMPACT_ATOMS: atom_id res chain seq x y z
N MET A 1 7.83 -20.31 -10.88
CA MET A 1 7.10 -19.30 -10.09
C MET A 1 8.02 -18.09 -10.05
N SER A 2 7.71 -17.07 -10.86
CA SER A 2 8.61 -15.94 -11.07
C SER A 2 8.65 -15.06 -9.84
N ASP A 3 9.80 -15.03 -9.19
CA ASP A 3 10.15 -14.15 -8.09
C ASP A 3 10.34 -12.73 -8.65
N GLN A 4 9.24 -12.09 -9.04
CA GLN A 4 9.26 -10.76 -9.64
C GLN A 4 9.39 -9.73 -8.53
N MET A 5 10.64 -9.54 -8.09
CA MET A 5 11.06 -8.45 -7.21
C MET A 5 10.41 -7.12 -7.64
N PRO A 6 9.94 -6.26 -6.72
CA PRO A 6 9.81 -4.86 -7.04
C PRO A 6 11.24 -4.32 -7.25
N ASN A 7 11.66 -4.24 -8.51
CA ASN A 7 12.87 -3.54 -8.95
C ASN A 7 12.90 -2.14 -8.30
N THR A 8 14.07 -1.57 -8.03
CA THR A 8 14.24 -0.17 -7.62
C THR A 8 13.35 0.80 -8.41
N ALA A 9 13.17 0.56 -9.72
CA ALA A 9 12.22 1.29 -10.56
C ALA A 9 10.78 1.23 -10.03
N THR A 10 10.29 0.04 -9.68
CA THR A 10 8.96 -0.18 -9.07
C THR A 10 8.81 0.55 -7.73
N ARG A 11 9.85 0.58 -6.90
CA ARG A 11 9.82 1.33 -5.63
C ARG A 11 9.70 2.84 -5.86
N ILE A 12 10.45 3.37 -6.83
CA ILE A 12 10.40 4.79 -7.22
C ILE A 12 9.01 5.15 -7.75
N ASP A 13 8.44 4.31 -8.62
CA ASP A 13 7.10 4.51 -9.18
C ASP A 13 6.03 4.53 -8.08
N MET A 14 6.11 3.62 -7.11
CA MET A 14 5.21 3.60 -5.95
C MET A 14 5.32 4.90 -5.12
N CYS A 15 6.54 5.37 -4.82
CA CYS A 15 6.73 6.63 -4.09
C CYS A 15 6.15 7.83 -4.86
N ARG A 16 6.40 7.91 -6.17
CA ARG A 16 5.83 8.97 -7.02
C ARG A 16 4.31 8.93 -7.04
N ASP A 17 3.70 7.76 -7.14
CA ASP A 17 2.25 7.63 -7.13
C ASP A 17 1.62 7.94 -5.76
N ILE A 18 2.33 7.68 -4.66
CA ILE A 18 1.94 8.14 -3.32
C ILE A 18 1.87 9.68 -3.29
N GLU A 19 2.92 10.35 -3.74
CA GLU A 19 2.98 11.82 -3.77
C GLU A 19 1.88 12.42 -4.66
N ILE A 20 1.69 11.87 -5.86
CA ILE A 20 0.63 12.28 -6.79
C ILE A 20 -0.75 12.08 -6.14
N ALA A 21 -0.99 10.95 -5.48
CA ALA A 21 -2.26 10.69 -4.82
C ALA A 21 -2.55 11.69 -3.70
N MET A 22 -1.53 12.06 -2.91
CA MET A 22 -1.66 13.06 -1.86
C MET A 22 -1.98 14.45 -2.43
N ALA A 23 -1.33 14.84 -3.54
CA ALA A 23 -1.62 16.10 -4.23
C ALA A 23 -3.05 16.12 -4.83
N LEU A 24 -3.47 15.05 -5.50
CA LEU A 24 -4.81 14.93 -6.08
C LEU A 24 -5.90 14.91 -5.00
N ALA A 25 -5.66 14.30 -3.85
CA ALA A 25 -6.60 14.32 -2.74
C ALA A 25 -6.91 15.74 -2.22
N VAL A 26 -6.02 16.71 -2.46
CA VAL A 26 -6.22 18.12 -2.10
C VAL A 26 -6.84 18.90 -3.25
N ALA A 27 -6.30 18.76 -4.46
CA ALA A 27 -6.65 19.63 -5.58
C ALA A 27 -7.79 19.11 -6.46
N CYS A 28 -7.80 17.80 -6.77
CA CYS A 28 -8.77 17.20 -7.68
C CYS A 28 -8.86 15.68 -7.45
N PRO A 29 -9.70 15.23 -6.50
CA PRO A 29 -9.73 13.83 -6.09
C PRO A 29 -10.52 12.92 -7.05
N THR A 30 -11.07 13.49 -8.12
CA THR A 30 -11.89 12.80 -9.13
C THR A 30 -11.30 12.97 -10.54
N GLY A 31 -11.94 12.39 -11.55
CA GLY A 31 -11.46 12.44 -12.94
C GLY A 31 -10.46 11.34 -13.31
N ALA A 32 -10.03 11.36 -14.57
CA ALA A 32 -9.27 10.27 -15.19
C ALA A 32 -7.92 10.02 -14.50
N VAL A 33 -7.19 11.08 -14.17
CA VAL A 33 -5.86 10.98 -13.51
C VAL A 33 -6.00 10.35 -12.13
N ALA A 34 -6.93 10.85 -11.30
CA ALA A 34 -7.20 10.29 -9.97
C ALA A 34 -7.65 8.82 -10.04
N THR A 35 -8.44 8.46 -11.05
CA THR A 35 -8.85 7.07 -11.27
C THR A 35 -7.68 6.17 -11.66
N ALA A 36 -6.81 6.63 -12.55
CA ALA A 36 -5.61 5.87 -12.94
C ALA A 36 -4.67 5.66 -11.74
N VAL A 37 -4.43 6.70 -10.94
CA VAL A 37 -3.60 6.63 -9.73
C VAL A 37 -4.23 5.66 -8.71
N ARG A 38 -5.55 5.73 -8.46
CA ARG A 38 -6.23 4.74 -7.61
C ARG A 38 -6.06 3.31 -8.11
N GLY A 39 -6.12 3.11 -9.42
CA GLY A 39 -5.90 1.80 -10.05
C GLY A 39 -4.49 1.27 -9.76
N ARG A 40 -3.46 2.09 -10.00
CA ARG A 40 -2.06 1.72 -9.72
C ARG A 40 -1.81 1.45 -8.25
N LEU A 41 -2.27 2.32 -7.34
CA LEU A 41 -2.14 2.10 -5.89
C LEU A 41 -2.78 0.79 -5.43
N ARG A 42 -3.96 0.42 -5.97
CA ARG A 42 -4.58 -0.89 -5.68
C ARG A 42 -3.72 -2.05 -6.20
N GLY A 43 -3.19 -1.94 -7.42
CA GLY A 43 -2.24 -2.90 -7.96
C GLY A 43 -1.00 -3.09 -7.09
N TYR A 44 -0.45 -1.99 -6.57
CA TYR A 44 0.67 -2.04 -5.64
C TYR A 44 0.31 -2.72 -4.32
N ILE A 45 -0.85 -2.42 -3.73
CA ILE A 45 -1.31 -3.13 -2.53
C ILE A 45 -1.38 -4.64 -2.80
N ILE A 46 -1.97 -5.07 -3.93
CA ILE A 46 -2.05 -6.49 -4.29
C ILE A 46 -0.66 -7.14 -4.33
N GLY A 47 0.31 -6.50 -4.98
CA GLY A 47 1.69 -7.02 -5.06
C GLY A 47 2.49 -6.94 -3.75
N LEU A 48 2.05 -6.15 -2.77
CA LEU A 48 2.75 -5.96 -1.50
C LEU A 48 2.16 -6.78 -0.34
N VAL A 49 0.98 -7.39 -0.51
CA VAL A 49 0.31 -8.17 0.55
C VAL A 49 1.19 -9.34 1.02
N GLU A 50 1.61 -10.21 0.12
CA GLU A 50 2.40 -11.40 0.45
C GLU A 50 3.73 -11.04 1.17
N PRO A 51 4.59 -10.13 0.65
CA PRO A 51 5.82 -9.78 1.36
C PRO A 51 5.57 -9.06 2.70
N ALA A 52 4.44 -8.34 2.85
CA ALA A 52 4.08 -7.76 4.12
C ALA A 52 3.57 -8.81 5.13
N GLU A 53 2.87 -9.87 4.68
CA GLU A 53 2.46 -11.01 5.50
C GLU A 53 3.67 -11.73 6.09
N ILE A 54 4.72 -11.95 5.29
CA ILE A 54 5.99 -12.54 5.75
C ILE A 54 6.56 -11.73 6.92
N TYR A 55 6.62 -10.40 6.80
CA TYR A 55 7.08 -9.53 7.88
C TYR A 55 6.21 -9.67 9.15
N VAL A 56 4.88 -9.59 9.01
CA VAL A 56 3.94 -9.72 10.14
C VAL A 56 4.13 -11.05 10.87
N HIS A 57 4.36 -12.14 10.13
CA HIS A 57 4.58 -13.46 10.70
C HIS A 57 5.95 -13.63 11.37
N ALA A 58 6.97 -12.91 10.91
CA ALA A 58 8.29 -12.88 11.53
C ALA A 58 8.32 -12.12 12.87
N LEU A 59 7.35 -11.24 13.13
CA LEU A 59 7.22 -10.54 14.41
C LEU A 59 6.83 -11.51 15.54
N LYS A 60 7.43 -11.29 16.72
CA LYS A 60 7.12 -12.05 17.94
C LYS A 60 5.61 -12.00 18.23
N ALA A 61 5.05 -13.16 18.56
CA ALA A 61 3.65 -13.28 18.95
C ALA A 61 3.32 -12.37 20.14
N GLU A 62 2.08 -11.90 20.19
CA GLU A 62 1.53 -11.08 21.30
C GLU A 62 2.28 -9.77 21.56
N THR A 63 2.97 -9.25 20.55
CA THR A 63 3.59 -7.93 20.61
C THR A 63 2.70 -6.87 19.98
N ARG A 64 2.74 -5.66 20.55
CA ARG A 64 2.05 -4.49 20.01
C ARG A 64 2.44 -4.20 18.56
N ASP A 65 3.70 -4.42 18.21
CA ASP A 65 4.19 -4.19 16.85
C ASP A 65 3.53 -5.14 15.85
N ARG A 66 3.34 -6.41 16.24
CA ARG A 66 2.60 -7.39 15.43
C ARG A 66 1.14 -6.98 15.25
N ASP A 67 0.47 -6.56 16.32
CA ASP A 67 -0.94 -6.12 16.25
C ASP A 67 -1.12 -4.91 15.32
N ILE A 68 -0.19 -3.94 15.38
CA ILE A 68 -0.18 -2.77 14.50
C ILE A 68 0.04 -3.19 13.05
N ALA A 69 1.03 -4.05 12.78
CA ALA A 69 1.37 -4.48 11.44
C ALA A 69 0.24 -5.30 10.81
N GLU A 70 -0.36 -6.21 11.57
CA GLU A 70 -1.49 -7.02 11.14
C GLU A 70 -2.75 -6.17 10.92
N GLY A 71 -3.03 -5.21 11.80
CA GLY A 71 -4.12 -4.25 11.63
C GLY A 71 -3.95 -3.42 10.35
N THR A 72 -2.73 -2.98 10.07
CA THR A 72 -2.39 -2.19 8.88
C THR A 72 -2.55 -3.02 7.61
N LEU A 73 -2.06 -4.26 7.61
CA LEU A 73 -2.22 -5.19 6.49
C LEU A 73 -3.70 -5.48 6.20
N ARG A 74 -4.48 -5.84 7.23
CA ARG A 74 -5.93 -6.09 7.08
C ARG A 74 -6.65 -4.85 6.56
N HIS A 75 -6.28 -3.65 7.02
CA HIS A 75 -6.86 -2.42 6.53
C HIS A 75 -6.55 -2.21 5.04
N ALA A 76 -5.29 -2.38 4.62
CA ALA A 76 -4.92 -2.26 3.21
C ALA A 76 -5.66 -3.28 2.32
N GLN A 77 -5.84 -4.52 2.78
CA GLN A 77 -6.66 -5.52 2.07
C GLN A 77 -8.14 -5.13 1.98
N LYS A 78 -8.72 -4.49 3.02
CA LYS A 78 -10.09 -3.96 2.97
C LYS A 78 -10.24 -2.86 1.93
N LEU A 79 -9.22 -2.00 1.76
CA LEU A 79 -9.21 -0.97 0.72
C LEU A 79 -9.26 -1.56 -0.71
N LEU A 80 -9.01 -2.85 -0.93
CA LEU A 80 -9.20 -3.46 -2.25
C LEU A 80 -10.67 -3.74 -2.56
N ARG A 81 -11.50 -3.99 -1.53
CA ARG A 81 -12.90 -4.43 -1.67
C ARG A 81 -13.91 -3.28 -1.60
N GLU A 82 -13.57 -2.20 -0.93
CA GLU A 82 -14.49 -1.08 -0.72
C GLU A 82 -14.80 -0.33 -2.02
N SER A 83 -16.09 -0.12 -2.29
CA SER A 83 -16.60 0.75 -3.36
C SER A 83 -17.29 1.98 -2.75
N GLY A 84 -17.17 3.14 -3.41
CA GLY A 84 -17.74 4.40 -2.92
C GLY A 84 -16.93 5.11 -1.82
N GLY A 85 -17.56 6.08 -1.15
CA GLY A 85 -16.95 6.94 -0.13
C GLY A 85 -16.34 8.24 -0.68
N ASP A 86 -15.79 9.06 0.21
CA ASP A 86 -15.09 10.30 -0.16
C ASP A 86 -13.87 10.00 -1.05
N PRO A 87 -13.84 10.47 -2.31
CA PRO A 87 -12.73 10.23 -3.23
C PRO A 87 -11.37 10.72 -2.71
N ALA A 88 -11.35 11.80 -1.93
CA ALA A 88 -10.13 12.37 -1.37
C ALA A 88 -9.57 11.48 -0.25
N ALA A 89 -10.41 11.13 0.73
CA ALA A 89 -10.05 10.16 1.76
C ALA A 89 -9.57 8.85 1.14
N ARG A 90 -10.24 8.38 0.08
CA ARG A 90 -9.88 7.13 -0.59
C ARG A 90 -8.46 7.15 -1.17
N LEU A 91 -8.07 8.24 -1.84
CA LEU A 91 -6.71 8.41 -2.35
C LEU A 91 -5.69 8.40 -1.20
N ARG A 92 -5.95 9.13 -0.12
CA ARG A 92 -5.05 9.19 1.05
C ARG A 92 -4.87 7.82 1.70
N LEU A 93 -5.96 7.07 1.88
CA LEU A 93 -5.93 5.75 2.50
C LEU A 93 -5.16 4.75 1.64
N LEU A 94 -5.39 4.74 0.33
CA LEU A 94 -4.64 3.89 -0.59
C LEU A 94 -3.15 4.24 -0.57
N ALA A 95 -2.79 5.53 -0.62
CA ALA A 95 -1.40 5.98 -0.60
C ALA A 95 -0.69 5.57 0.70
N LYS A 96 -1.32 5.78 1.86
CA LYS A 96 -0.78 5.35 3.16
C LYS A 96 -0.65 3.84 3.26
N GLY A 97 -1.63 3.10 2.73
CA GLY A 97 -1.58 1.64 2.66
C GLY A 97 -0.35 1.17 1.89
N VAL A 98 -0.10 1.72 0.71
CA VAL A 98 1.10 1.40 -0.09
C VAL A 98 2.38 1.75 0.67
N ASP A 99 2.50 2.95 1.25
CA ASP A 99 3.70 3.37 2.01
C ASP A 99 4.01 2.41 3.17
N HIS A 100 3.01 2.03 3.97
CA HIS A 100 3.22 1.08 5.07
C HIS A 100 3.63 -0.31 4.57
N LEU A 101 2.93 -0.86 3.58
CA LEU A 101 3.25 -2.19 3.07
C LEU A 101 4.63 -2.22 2.38
N MET A 102 5.04 -1.13 1.72
CA MET A 102 6.39 -1.00 1.17
C MET A 102 7.48 -1.08 2.24
N ARG A 103 7.21 -0.55 3.44
CA ARG A 103 8.14 -0.65 4.59
C ARG A 103 8.19 -2.08 5.11
N TYR A 104 7.04 -2.72 5.33
CA TYR A 104 6.99 -4.11 5.79
C TYR A 104 7.66 -5.07 4.80
N ALA A 105 7.38 -4.93 3.50
CA ALA A 105 8.02 -5.71 2.45
C ALA A 105 9.54 -5.46 2.35
N ALA A 106 10.04 -4.28 2.73
CA ALA A 106 11.47 -4.02 2.80
C ALA A 106 12.12 -4.67 4.03
N GLU A 107 11.46 -4.62 5.18
CA GLU A 107 11.92 -5.28 6.41
C GLU A 107 11.93 -6.81 6.29
N ALA A 108 10.95 -7.41 5.60
CA ALA A 108 10.92 -8.85 5.30
C ALA A 108 12.16 -9.34 4.52
N ARG A 109 12.87 -8.43 3.83
CA ARG A 109 14.05 -8.73 3.01
C ARG A 109 15.37 -8.42 3.70
N ARG A 110 15.34 -7.88 4.93
CA ARG A 110 16.58 -7.67 5.68
C ARG A 110 17.12 -9.03 6.15
N PRO A 111 18.43 -9.30 5.97
CA PRO A 111 19.07 -10.54 6.40
C PRO A 111 19.10 -10.69 7.93
#